data_AF-A0A8S4BV27-F1
#
_entry.id   AF-A0A8S4BV27-F1
#
_cell.length_a   1.000
_cell.length_b   1.000
_cell.length_c   1.000
_cell.angle_alpha   90.00
_cell.angle_beta   90.00
_cell.angle_gamma   90.00
#
_symmetry.space_group_name_H-M   'P 1'
#
loop_
_entity.id
_entity.type
_entity.pdbx_description
1 polymer ?
#
loop_
_entity_poly.entity_id
_entity_poly.type
_entity_poly.pdbx_seq_one_letter_code
_entity_poly.pdbx_strand_id
1 'polypeptide(L)'
;MDYEVCLHTNSVYFTKKTSSVRRRYSEFVWLRQKLQEHSLLMVQLPELPPKNPFFSLNNAQQITERMKGLQKFLEKILQSPFLMSDSCLHLFLQSQLSVSNIEACVAGRTPFSVVQAVRRSGLRRFHSEEDLQKDLCMSCDSDSDSSECRNPEKGIKGLSADKSKRTASLDIASTTQDKMLGSSSGSA
;
A
#
# COMPACT_ATOMS: atom_id res chain seq x y z
N MET A 1 -15.08 11.60 -4.87
CA MET A 1 -14.29 11.14 -6.02
C MET A 1 -12.92 10.70 -5.54
N ASP A 2 -12.61 9.47 -5.89
CA ASP A 2 -11.41 8.73 -5.54
C ASP A 2 -10.74 8.19 -6.82
N TYR A 3 -9.50 7.79 -6.65
CA TYR A 3 -8.64 7.27 -7.70
C TYR A 3 -8.20 5.87 -7.29
N GLU A 4 -8.24 4.94 -8.23
CA GLU A 4 -7.60 3.65 -8.04
C GLU A 4 -6.08 3.83 -8.15
N VAL A 5 -5.37 3.35 -7.13
CA VAL A 5 -3.92 3.36 -7.05
C VAL A 5 -3.46 1.92 -7.07
N CYS A 6 -2.88 1.51 -8.19
CA CYS A 6 -2.29 0.19 -8.38
C CYS A 6 -0.78 0.26 -8.15
N LEU A 7 -0.29 -0.60 -7.27
CA LEU A 7 1.14 -0.78 -7.02
C LEU A 7 1.55 -2.17 -7.49
N HIS A 8 2.58 -2.24 -8.32
CA HIS A 8 3.29 -3.47 -8.66
C HIS A 8 4.78 -3.27 -8.37
N THR A 9 5.36 -4.08 -7.50
CA THR A 9 6.74 -3.89 -7.05
C THR A 9 7.40 -5.21 -6.68
N ASN A 10 8.70 -5.32 -6.97
CA ASN A 10 9.56 -6.39 -6.48
C ASN A 10 10.32 -5.99 -5.22
N SER A 11 10.21 -4.73 -4.77
CA SER A 11 10.95 -4.19 -3.64
C SER A 11 10.63 -4.90 -2.32
N VAL A 12 11.61 -4.93 -1.41
CA VAL A 12 11.49 -5.50 -0.06
C VAL A 12 10.87 -4.53 0.95
N TYR A 13 10.81 -3.23 0.63
CA TYR A 13 10.13 -2.24 1.47
C TYR A 13 8.63 -2.54 1.58
N PHE A 14 8.02 -3.10 0.54
CA PHE A 14 6.58 -3.37 0.51
C PHE A 14 6.22 -4.77 0.99
N THR A 15 5.16 -4.86 1.81
CA THR A 15 4.65 -6.13 2.32
C THR A 15 3.98 -6.96 1.23
N LYS A 16 3.25 -6.32 0.31
CA LYS A 16 2.66 -6.97 -0.87
C LYS A 16 3.40 -6.57 -2.13
N LYS A 17 3.58 -7.53 -3.04
CA LYS A 17 4.12 -7.28 -4.39
C LYS A 17 3.10 -6.56 -5.28
N THR A 18 1.82 -6.81 -5.03
CA THR A 18 0.71 -6.14 -5.72
C THR A 18 -0.34 -5.64 -4.74
N SER A 19 -0.81 -4.41 -4.97
CA SER A 19 -1.99 -3.87 -4.27
C SER A 19 -2.78 -2.95 -5.19
N SER A 20 -4.10 -2.92 -5.00
CA SER A 20 -4.98 -1.90 -5.55
C SER A 20 -5.80 -1.31 -4.41
N VAL A 21 -5.79 0.01 -4.28
CA VAL A 21 -6.50 0.77 -3.25
C VAL A 21 -7.23 1.95 -3.89
N ARG A 22 -8.27 2.44 -3.24
CA ARG A 22 -9.00 3.64 -3.69
C ARG A 22 -8.75 4.79 -2.74
N ARG A 23 -8.24 5.91 -3.26
CA ARG A 23 -7.84 7.09 -2.47
C ARG A 23 -8.38 8.38 -3.07
N ARG A 24 -8.93 9.27 -2.25
CA ARG A 24 -9.39 10.60 -2.68
C ARG A 24 -8.27 11.63 -2.58
N TYR A 25 -8.36 12.68 -3.39
CA TYR A 25 -7.33 13.74 -3.44
C TYR A 25 -6.94 14.32 -2.06
N SER A 26 -7.92 14.53 -1.16
CA SER A 26 -7.60 15.04 0.18
C SER A 26 -6.81 14.07 1.05
N GLU A 27 -6.86 12.76 0.80
CA GLU A 27 -5.99 11.80 1.46
C GLU A 27 -4.54 11.90 0.94
N PHE A 28 -4.35 12.24 -0.34
CA PHE A 28 -3.01 12.55 -0.86
C PHE A 28 -2.43 13.82 -0.23
N VAL A 29 -3.27 14.84 -0.02
CA VAL A 29 -2.85 16.06 0.70
C VAL A 29 -2.40 15.73 2.12
N TRP A 30 -3.19 14.92 2.83
CA TRP A 30 -2.81 14.41 4.15
C TRP A 30 -1.50 13.61 4.12
N LEU A 31 -1.34 12.69 3.16
CA LEU A 31 -0.14 11.87 3.04
C LEU A 31 1.11 12.75 2.83
N ARG A 32 1.02 13.75 1.95
CA ARG A 32 2.13 14.69 1.72
C ARG A 32 2.50 15.44 3.01
N GLN A 33 1.51 15.91 3.77
CA GLN A 33 1.76 16.60 5.03
C GLN A 33 2.45 15.68 6.04
N LYS A 34 1.97 14.45 6.19
CA LYS A 34 2.57 13.47 7.12
C LYS A 34 4.01 13.12 6.76
N LEU A 35 4.26 12.83 5.49
CA LEU A 35 5.61 12.54 5.01
C LEU A 35 6.56 13.74 5.21
N GLN A 36 6.06 14.98 5.05
CA GLN A 36 6.84 16.19 5.30
C GLN A 36 7.15 16.40 6.80
N GLU A 37 6.19 16.11 7.68
CA GLU A 37 6.37 16.16 9.14
C GLU A 37 7.43 15.16 9.59
N HIS A 38 7.36 13.92 9.10
CA HIS A 38 8.31 12.86 9.46
C HIS A 38 9.71 13.05 8.85
N SER A 39 9.82 13.77 7.72
CA SER A 39 11.09 13.99 7.03
C SER A 39 11.90 15.20 7.53
N LEU A 40 11.43 15.93 8.55
CA LEU A 40 12.11 17.05 9.22
C LEU A 40 12.87 18.01 8.27
N LEU A 41 12.24 18.37 7.14
CA LEU A 41 12.79 19.26 6.08
C LEU A 41 14.00 18.76 5.29
N MET A 42 14.51 17.55 5.53
CA MET A 42 15.67 17.01 4.79
C MET A 42 15.34 16.61 3.36
N VAL A 43 14.06 16.37 3.06
CA VAL A 43 13.58 15.92 1.75
C VAL A 43 12.58 16.94 1.20
N GLN A 44 12.82 17.38 -0.03
CA GLN A 44 11.85 18.17 -0.79
C GLN A 44 10.78 17.23 -1.35
N LEU A 45 9.57 17.27 -0.76
CA LEU A 45 8.47 16.43 -1.23
C LEU A 45 7.89 16.95 -2.54
N PRO A 46 7.58 16.06 -3.50
CA PRO A 46 6.94 16.45 -4.75
C PRO A 46 5.62 17.18 -4.48
N GLU A 47 5.32 18.14 -5.36
CA GLU A 47 4.06 18.88 -5.30
C GLU A 47 2.90 18.01 -5.78
N LEU A 48 1.75 18.20 -5.14
CA LEU A 48 0.49 17.62 -5.61
C LEU A 48 -0.09 18.49 -6.72
N PRO A 49 -0.91 17.92 -7.63
CA PRO A 49 -1.66 18.74 -8.57
C PRO A 49 -2.48 19.79 -7.80
N PRO A 50 -2.54 21.04 -8.29
CA PRO A 50 -3.13 22.14 -7.55
C PRO A 50 -4.59 21.86 -7.22
N LYS A 51 -5.02 22.32 -6.05
CA LYS A 51 -6.42 22.25 -5.65
C LYS A 51 -7.22 23.20 -6.54
N ASN A 52 -8.02 22.63 -7.42
CA ASN A 52 -8.93 23.39 -8.27
C ASN A 52 -10.29 23.57 -7.56
N PRO A 53 -10.69 24.80 -7.15
CA PRO A 53 -11.98 25.05 -6.52
C PRO A 53 -13.17 24.85 -7.48
N PHE A 54 -12.95 24.94 -8.79
CA PHE A 54 -13.93 24.72 -9.85
C PHE A 54 -13.77 23.35 -10.51
N PHE A 55 -13.36 22.34 -9.74
CA PHE A 55 -13.19 20.99 -10.25
C PHE A 55 -14.54 20.36 -10.58
N SER A 56 -14.74 20.01 -11.84
CA SER A 56 -15.95 19.36 -12.34
C SER A 56 -15.70 17.89 -12.62
N LEU A 57 -16.61 17.06 -12.13
CA LEU A 57 -16.59 15.60 -12.33
C LEU A 57 -17.01 15.18 -13.73
N ASN A 58 -17.61 16.11 -14.48
CA ASN A 58 -18.01 15.89 -15.85
C ASN A 58 -16.91 16.33 -16.83
N ASN A 59 -15.81 16.90 -16.32
CA ASN A 59 -14.69 17.34 -17.13
C ASN A 59 -13.58 16.27 -17.13
N ALA A 60 -13.57 15.42 -18.16
CA ALA A 60 -12.59 14.35 -18.33
C ALA A 60 -11.14 14.85 -18.38
N GLN A 61 -10.90 16.05 -18.92
CA GLN A 61 -9.56 16.65 -18.97
C GLN A 61 -9.05 16.97 -17.57
N GLN A 62 -9.86 17.63 -16.74
CA GLN A 62 -9.49 17.95 -15.34
C GLN A 62 -9.22 16.68 -14.52
N ILE A 63 -10.03 15.63 -14.70
CA ILE A 63 -9.84 14.34 -14.04
C ILE A 63 -8.50 13.72 -14.47
N THR A 64 -8.23 13.70 -15.78
CA THR A 64 -7.01 13.10 -16.34
C THR A 64 -5.75 13.85 -15.89
N GLU A 65 -5.78 15.18 -15.91
CA GLU A 65 -4.66 16.01 -15.45
C GLU A 65 -4.37 15.78 -13.97
N ARG A 66 -5.41 15.74 -13.13
CA ARG A 66 -5.25 15.42 -11.71
C ARG A 66 -4.69 14.02 -11.51
N MET A 67 -5.21 13.02 -12.24
CA MET A 67 -4.73 11.64 -12.14
C MET A 67 -3.24 11.53 -12.52
N LYS A 68 -2.82 12.19 -13.61
CA LYS A 68 -1.40 12.27 -14.01
C LYS A 68 -0.54 12.95 -12.95
N GLY A 69 -1.04 14.03 -12.33
CA GLY A 69 -0.33 14.71 -11.25
C GLY A 69 -0.16 13.84 -10.00
N LEU A 70 -1.21 13.11 -9.61
CA LEU A 70 -1.17 12.17 -8.49
C LEU A 70 -0.21 11.01 -8.75
N GLN A 71 -0.20 10.48 -9.97
CA GLN A 71 0.75 9.45 -10.38
C GLN A 71 2.19 9.94 -10.28
N LYS A 72 2.52 11.10 -10.87
CA LYS A 72 3.87 11.69 -10.80
C LYS A 72 4.32 11.96 -9.37
N PHE A 73 3.40 12.36 -8.49
CA PHE A 73 3.66 12.56 -7.07
C PHE A 73 4.11 11.25 -6.40
N LEU A 74 3.36 10.15 -6.61
CA LEU A 74 3.73 8.84 -6.05
C LEU A 74 5.04 8.31 -6.64
N GLU A 75 5.22 8.39 -7.96
CA GLU A 75 6.45 7.93 -8.62
C GLU A 75 7.70 8.61 -8.03
N LYS A 76 7.64 9.92 -7.76
CA LYS A 76 8.73 10.65 -7.13
C LYS A 76 8.95 10.26 -5.66
N ILE A 77 7.88 10.01 -4.90
CA ILE A 77 8.01 9.53 -3.51
C ILE A 77 8.71 8.17 -3.48
N LEU A 78 8.33 7.27 -4.39
CA LEU A 78 8.84 5.90 -4.47
C LEU A 78 10.30 5.81 -4.99
N GLN A 79 10.93 6.93 -5.33
CA GLN A 79 12.36 6.99 -5.64
C GLN A 79 13.24 7.22 -4.40
N SER A 80 12.65 7.62 -3.26
CA SER A 80 13.39 7.90 -2.03
C SER A 80 13.26 6.75 -1.03
N PRO A 81 14.32 5.98 -0.75
CA PRO A 81 14.30 4.92 0.25
C PRO A 81 13.84 5.40 1.64
N PHE A 82 14.14 6.65 1.98
CA PHE A 82 13.72 7.29 3.23
C PHE A 82 12.19 7.45 3.30
N LEU A 83 11.54 7.87 2.22
CA LEU A 83 10.08 7.98 2.21
C LEU A 83 9.41 6.60 2.10
N MET A 84 10.08 5.66 1.43
CA MET A 84 9.61 4.29 1.29
C MET A 84 9.62 3.48 2.59
N SER A 85 10.31 3.91 3.64
CA SER A 85 10.26 3.26 4.95
C SER A 85 9.11 3.77 5.84
N ASP A 86 8.36 4.77 5.38
CA ASP A 86 7.30 5.39 6.16
C ASP A 86 6.04 4.51 6.22
N SER A 87 5.61 4.19 7.45
CA SER A 87 4.43 3.35 7.69
C SER A 87 3.12 3.95 7.18
N CYS A 88 2.96 5.28 7.17
CA CYS A 88 1.79 5.95 6.59
C CYS A 88 1.71 5.70 5.09
N LEU A 89 2.85 5.72 4.39
CA LEU A 89 2.91 5.44 2.95
C LEU A 89 2.49 3.99 2.65
N HIS A 90 2.98 3.02 3.44
CA HIS A 90 2.60 1.62 3.27
C HIS A 90 1.11 1.39 3.50
N LEU A 91 0.56 1.95 4.58
CA LEU A 91 -0.87 1.83 4.87
C LEU A 91 -1.71 2.54 3.81
N PHE A 92 -1.25 3.69 3.31
CA PHE A 92 -1.93 4.42 2.24
C PHE A 92 -2.00 3.59 0.94
N LEU A 93 -0.90 2.96 0.53
CA LEU A 93 -0.79 2.24 -0.75
C LEU A 93 -1.27 0.79 -0.71
N GLN A 94 -1.26 0.15 0.47
CA GLN A 94 -1.49 -1.30 0.58
C GLN A 94 -2.64 -1.67 1.53
N SER A 95 -3.36 -0.71 2.10
CA SER A 95 -4.54 -0.94 2.92
C SER A 95 -5.73 -0.06 2.55
N GLN A 96 -6.93 -0.49 2.93
CA GLN A 96 -8.18 0.29 2.81
C GLN A 96 -8.51 1.09 4.08
N LEU A 97 -7.55 1.29 4.98
CA LEU A 97 -7.78 2.08 6.19
C LEU A 97 -8.06 3.54 5.85
N SER A 98 -9.03 4.14 6.57
CA SER A 98 -9.24 5.58 6.57
C SER A 98 -8.04 6.30 7.19
N VAL A 99 -7.87 7.58 6.87
CA VAL A 99 -6.80 8.44 7.43
C VAL A 99 -6.71 8.33 8.96
N SER A 100 -7.84 8.45 9.66
CA SER A 100 -7.87 8.36 11.13
C SER A 100 -7.41 6.99 11.65
N ASN A 101 -7.75 5.91 10.94
CA ASN A 101 -7.29 4.56 11.30
C ASN A 101 -5.81 4.34 10.99
N ILE A 102 -5.28 4.98 9.93
CA ILE A 102 -3.84 4.97 9.65
C ILE A 102 -3.10 5.66 10.80
N GLU A 103 -3.54 6.86 11.20
CA GLU A 103 -2.93 7.60 12.32
C GLU A 103 -3.02 6.84 13.65
N ALA A 104 -4.15 6.17 13.92
CA ALA A 104 -4.29 5.31 15.09
C ALA A 104 -3.32 4.12 15.02
N CYS A 105 -3.17 3.49 13.86
CA CYS A 105 -2.30 2.32 13.68
C CYS A 105 -0.82 2.67 13.84
N VAL A 106 -0.37 3.76 13.22
CA VAL A 106 1.01 4.24 13.36
C VAL A 106 1.32 4.69 14.79
N ALA A 107 0.33 5.23 15.51
CA ALA A 107 0.46 5.59 16.92
C ALA A 107 0.32 4.39 17.89
N GLY A 108 0.16 3.16 17.41
CA GLY A 108 -0.01 1.98 18.26
C GLY A 108 -1.35 1.92 19.01
N ARG A 109 -2.36 2.66 18.55
CA ARG A 109 -3.70 2.74 19.17
C ARG A 109 -4.72 1.79 18.54
N THR A 110 -4.28 0.89 17.66
CA THR A 110 -5.12 -0.16 17.06
C THR A 110 -4.70 -1.53 17.58
N PRO A 111 -5.61 -2.51 17.64
CA PRO A 111 -5.30 -3.88 18.06
C PRO A 111 -4.52 -4.68 17.01
N PHE A 112 -4.10 -4.04 15.91
CA PHE A 112 -3.35 -4.66 14.82
C PHE A 112 -2.16 -3.79 14.42
N SER A 113 -1.11 -4.44 13.93
CA SER A 113 0.07 -3.79 13.37
C SER A 113 -0.12 -3.35 11.92
N VAL A 114 0.81 -2.53 11.44
CA VAL A 114 0.88 -2.12 10.03
C VAL A 114 0.87 -3.33 9.08
N VAL A 115 1.69 -4.33 9.37
CA VAL A 115 1.81 -5.54 8.54
C VAL A 115 0.50 -6.34 8.55
N GLN A 116 -0.15 -6.47 9.71
CA GLN A 116 -1.45 -7.15 9.81
C GLN A 116 -2.53 -6.42 8.99
N ALA A 117 -2.59 -5.08 9.08
CA ALA A 117 -3.52 -4.27 8.30
C ALA A 117 -3.30 -4.42 6.78
N VAL A 118 -2.05 -4.39 6.34
CA VAL A 118 -1.71 -4.58 4.92
C VAL A 118 -2.10 -5.98 4.45
N ARG A 119 -1.75 -7.04 5.19
CA ARG A 119 -2.07 -8.43 4.83
C ARG A 119 -3.58 -8.64 4.67
N ARG A 120 -4.39 -8.18 5.63
CA ARG A 120 -5.86 -8.31 5.63
C ARG A 120 -6.55 -7.56 4.50
N SER A 121 -5.91 -6.54 3.92
CA SER A 121 -6.52 -5.72 2.86
C SER A 121 -6.68 -6.51 1.56
N GLY A 122 -7.83 -6.42 0.87
CA GLY A 122 -8.08 -7.18 -0.36
C GLY A 122 -8.52 -8.64 -0.19
N LEU A 123 -8.61 -9.17 1.04
CA LEU A 123 -9.23 -10.49 1.32
C LEU A 123 -10.77 -10.47 1.28
N ARG A 124 -11.38 -9.30 1.08
CA ARG A 124 -12.82 -9.02 1.21
C ARG A 124 -13.75 -9.72 0.20
N ARG A 125 -13.26 -10.68 -0.60
CA ARG A 125 -14.15 -11.42 -1.52
C ARG A 125 -14.90 -12.58 -0.86
N PHE A 126 -14.61 -12.97 0.40
CA PHE A 126 -15.24 -14.16 1.00
C PHE A 126 -15.54 -14.13 2.53
N HIS A 127 -15.43 -13.00 3.25
CA HIS A 127 -15.66 -12.99 4.71
C HIS A 127 -16.64 -11.89 5.16
N SER A 128 -17.59 -12.25 6.04
CA SER A 128 -18.54 -11.32 6.67
C SER A 128 -17.80 -10.41 7.66
N GLU A 129 -18.38 -9.26 7.99
CA GLU A 129 -17.77 -8.31 8.93
C GLU A 129 -17.53 -8.89 10.33
N GLU A 130 -18.28 -9.94 10.71
CA GLU A 130 -18.10 -10.64 12.00
C GLU A 130 -16.83 -11.51 12.03
N ASP A 131 -16.46 -12.14 10.92
CA ASP A 131 -15.23 -12.93 10.80
C ASP A 131 -13.98 -12.06 10.92
N LEU A 132 -14.04 -10.82 10.42
CA LEU A 132 -12.94 -9.87 10.58
C LEU A 132 -12.72 -9.49 12.04
N GLN A 133 -13.78 -9.27 12.81
CA GLN A 133 -13.67 -8.98 14.25
C GLN A 133 -13.09 -10.18 15.01
N LYS A 134 -13.43 -11.40 14.59
CA LYS A 134 -12.92 -12.64 15.17
C LYS A 134 -11.44 -12.88 14.84
N ASP A 135 -11.02 -12.68 13.59
CA ASP A 135 -9.61 -12.73 13.19
C ASP A 135 -8.76 -11.61 13.81
N LEU A 136 -9.39 -10.48 14.19
CA LEU A 136 -8.77 -9.42 14.98
C LEU A 136 -8.56 -9.83 16.46
N CYS A 137 -9.39 -10.71 17.00
CA CYS A 137 -9.38 -11.16 18.41
C CYS A 137 -8.55 -12.44 18.62
N MET A 138 -8.50 -13.35 17.63
CA MET A 138 -7.90 -14.68 17.76
C MET A 138 -6.36 -14.71 17.64
N SER A 139 -5.65 -13.56 17.70
CA SER A 139 -4.18 -13.56 17.72
C SER A 139 -3.58 -13.33 19.12
N CYS A 140 -4.36 -13.50 20.18
CA CYS A 140 -3.82 -13.75 21.52
C CYS A 140 -3.82 -15.26 21.78
N ASP A 141 -2.98 -15.99 21.06
CA ASP A 141 -2.60 -17.32 21.52
C ASP A 141 -1.77 -17.11 22.78
N SER A 142 -2.43 -17.29 23.91
CA SER A 142 -1.80 -17.40 25.21
C SER A 142 -0.86 -18.59 25.14
N ASP A 143 0.43 -18.36 25.39
CA ASP A 143 1.38 -19.42 25.66
C ASP A 143 0.85 -20.23 26.85
N SER A 144 0.37 -21.44 26.58
CA SER A 144 0.14 -22.48 27.59
C SER A 144 0.86 -23.74 27.15
N ASP A 145 1.93 -24.01 27.90
CA ASP A 145 2.83 -25.15 27.80
C ASP A 145 2.10 -26.50 28.05
N SER A 146 2.36 -27.53 27.21
CA SER A 146 2.64 -28.94 27.61
C SER A 146 2.26 -30.01 26.55
N SER A 147 3.30 -30.71 26.06
CA SER A 147 3.47 -32.15 25.72
C SER A 147 2.52 -32.98 24.80
N GLU A 148 3.17 -33.56 23.77
CA GLU A 148 3.08 -34.90 23.12
C GLU A 148 1.85 -35.47 22.36
N CYS A 149 2.15 -35.81 21.08
CA CYS A 149 1.86 -37.03 20.31
C CYS A 149 0.42 -37.52 20.02
N ARG A 150 -0.03 -37.38 18.74
CA ARG A 150 -0.31 -38.49 17.77
C ARG A 150 -1.09 -38.00 16.52
N ASN A 151 -0.66 -38.46 15.33
CA ASN A 151 -1.40 -38.46 14.05
C ASN A 151 -2.36 -39.67 14.00
N PRO A 152 -3.50 -39.65 13.24
CA PRO A 152 -3.45 -39.98 11.81
C PRO A 152 -4.50 -39.36 10.85
N GLU A 153 -4.02 -39.13 9.61
CA GLU A 153 -4.59 -39.34 8.25
C GLU A 153 -6.06 -39.13 7.82
N LYS A 154 -6.14 -38.57 6.58
CA LYS A 154 -7.02 -38.82 5.40
C LYS A 154 -8.22 -37.92 5.09
N GLY A 155 -8.27 -37.46 3.84
CA GLY A 155 -9.49 -37.08 3.13
C GLY A 155 -9.28 -36.09 1.96
N ILE A 156 -9.11 -36.60 0.74
CA ILE A 156 -9.00 -35.79 -0.50
C ILE A 156 -10.36 -35.73 -1.21
N LYS A 157 -10.70 -34.56 -1.78
CA LYS A 157 -11.30 -34.27 -3.12
C LYS A 157 -12.63 -33.48 -3.15
N GLY A 158 -12.62 -32.43 -3.98
CA GLY A 158 -13.79 -31.79 -4.62
C GLY A 158 -13.35 -30.51 -5.34
N LEU A 159 -13.21 -30.48 -6.68
CA LEU A 159 -14.16 -29.91 -7.69
C LEU A 159 -14.27 -28.37 -7.57
N SER A 160 -14.12 -27.50 -8.58
CA SER A 160 -14.57 -27.53 -9.97
C SER A 160 -13.99 -26.33 -10.79
N ALA A 161 -14.11 -26.43 -12.12
CA ALA A 161 -14.29 -25.44 -13.21
C ALA A 161 -14.47 -23.93 -12.87
N ASP A 162 -14.30 -22.91 -13.72
CA ASP A 162 -13.90 -22.65 -15.12
C ASP A 162 -13.89 -21.10 -15.32
N LYS A 163 -13.24 -20.62 -16.38
CA LYS A 163 -13.42 -19.36 -17.15
C LYS A 163 -13.10 -17.94 -16.59
N SER A 164 -12.22 -17.28 -17.37
CA SER A 164 -12.33 -15.96 -18.07
C SER A 164 -12.95 -14.76 -17.33
N LYS A 165 -12.45 -13.51 -17.38
CA LYS A 165 -11.96 -12.72 -18.51
C LYS A 165 -11.33 -11.40 -18.00
N ARG A 166 -10.45 -10.83 -18.81
CA ARG A 166 -9.63 -9.61 -18.61
C ARG A 166 -10.42 -8.32 -18.30
N THR A 167 -9.81 -7.44 -17.50
CA THR A 167 -9.98 -5.97 -17.54
C THR A 167 -8.62 -5.29 -17.30
N ALA A 168 -8.46 -4.08 -17.86
CA ALA A 168 -7.17 -3.44 -18.10
C ALA A 168 -6.49 -2.94 -16.81
N SER A 169 -5.20 -3.31 -16.64
CA SER A 169 -4.30 -2.89 -15.57
C SER A 169 -3.54 -1.65 -15.98
N LEU A 170 -3.27 -0.76 -15.03
CA LEU A 170 -2.26 0.28 -15.14
C LEU A 170 -1.10 -0.15 -14.24
N ASP A 171 -0.06 -0.69 -14.89
CA ASP A 171 1.14 -1.18 -14.24
C ASP A 171 2.14 -0.04 -14.12
N ILE A 172 2.45 0.37 -12.89
CA ILE A 172 3.62 1.21 -12.63
C ILE A 172 4.76 0.26 -12.26
N ALA A 173 5.65 0.02 -13.23
CA ALA A 173 6.92 -0.65 -13.00
C ALA A 173 7.99 0.39 -12.64
N SER A 174 8.54 0.30 -11.43
CA SER A 174 9.74 1.04 -11.05
C SER A 174 10.96 0.19 -11.43
N THR A 175 11.63 0.53 -12.53
CA THR A 175 12.94 -0.03 -12.90
C THR A 175 14.03 0.68 -12.09
N THR A 176 14.73 -0.06 -11.22
CA THR A 176 16.02 0.36 -10.66
C THR A 176 17.14 -0.27 -11.47
N GLN A 177 17.97 0.57 -12.12
CA GLN A 177 19.23 0.16 -12.72
C GLN A 177 20.31 0.09 -11.64
N ASP A 178 20.92 -1.08 -11.49
CA ASP A 178 22.22 -1.24 -10.86
C ASP A 178 23.28 -0.59 -11.75
N LYS A 179 24.04 0.37 -11.21
CA LYS A 179 25.30 0.82 -11.79
C LYS A 179 26.43 0.50 -10.82
N MET A 180 27.12 -0.57 -11.17
CA MET A 180 28.33 -1.07 -10.54
C MET A 180 29.50 -0.10 -10.82
N LEU A 181 30.37 -0.02 -9.81
CA LEU A 181 31.56 0.82 -9.70
C LEU A 181 32.55 0.67 -10.87
N GLY A 182 33.23 1.77 -11.20
CA GLY A 182 34.39 1.78 -12.08
C GLY A 182 35.14 3.11 -12.01
N SER A 183 36.13 3.20 -11.12
CA SER A 183 37.13 4.27 -11.08
C SER A 183 38.31 3.91 -11.99
N SER A 184 38.85 4.86 -12.77
CA SER A 184 40.31 5.07 -12.88
C SER A 184 40.68 6.34 -13.68
N SER A 185 41.44 7.21 -13.02
CA SER A 185 42.59 8.05 -13.45
C SER A 185 42.83 8.43 -14.92
N GLY A 186 43.24 9.70 -15.14
CA GLY A 186 44.08 10.10 -16.27
C GLY A 186 44.27 11.61 -16.38
N SER A 187 45.45 12.09 -15.96
CA SER A 187 45.88 13.49 -15.88
C SER A 187 46.27 14.12 -17.23
N ALA A 188 46.40 15.46 -17.17
CA ALA A 188 47.03 16.43 -18.10
C ALA A 188 46.14 17.00 -19.21
#